data_AF-A0A7G5LRF2-F1
#
_entry.id   AF-A0A7G5LRF2-F1
#
_cell.length_a   1.000
_cell.length_b   1.000
_cell.length_c   1.000
_cell.angle_alpha   90.00
_cell.angle_beta   90.00
_cell.angle_gamma   90.00
#
_symmetry.space_group_name_H-M   'P 1'
#
loop_
_entity.id
_entity.type
_entity.pdbx_description
1 polymer ?
#
loop_
_entity_poly.entity_id
_entity_poly.type
_entity_poly.pdbx_seq_one_letter_code
_entity_poly.pdbx_strand_id
1 'polypeptide(L)'
;MVIGLVWLYAGFGLPQGARYAAVGPGLFVTIAGAALLILGVILMLQIRNGESFEAQDAEDADGSNKMDKRAFLTALVAVALPIGTMGPLGMPFTATLSFVLVANAFGSRRWMLDLVCGIALACAAWFLFKQLGLQLGRFFPPLGV
;
A
#
# COMPACT_ATOMS: atom_id res chain seq x y z
N MET A 1 3.00 -10.16 14.61
CA MET A 1 3.28 -11.52 14.12
C MET A 1 2.43 -11.93 12.91
N VAL A 2 1.09 -11.91 12.98
CA VAL A 2 0.22 -12.38 11.88
C VAL A 2 0.54 -11.70 10.54
N ILE A 3 0.70 -10.36 10.54
CA ILE A 3 1.07 -9.60 9.33
C ILE A 3 2.42 -10.06 8.76
N GLY A 4 3.41 -10.33 9.62
CA GLY A 4 4.72 -10.83 9.20
C GLY A 4 4.65 -12.23 8.55
N LEU A 5 3.81 -13.13 9.07
CA LEU A 5 3.56 -14.44 8.47
C LEU A 5 2.93 -14.31 7.07
N VAL A 6 1.91 -13.44 6.94
CA VAL A 6 1.25 -13.18 5.65
C VAL A 6 2.25 -12.64 4.63
N TRP A 7 3.10 -11.70 5.03
CA TRP A 7 4.11 -11.12 4.15
C TRP A 7 5.19 -12.12 3.75
N LEU A 8 5.67 -12.96 4.67
CA LEU A 8 6.61 -14.03 4.33
C LEU A 8 6.00 -15.02 3.36
N TYR A 9 4.77 -15.46 3.62
CA TYR A 9 4.05 -16.37 2.74
C TYR A 9 3.90 -15.79 1.33
N ALA A 10 3.47 -14.53 1.22
CA ALA A 10 3.37 -13.82 -0.06
C ALA A 10 4.73 -13.66 -0.74
N GLY A 11 5.79 -13.34 0.02
CA GLY A 11 7.15 -13.18 -0.48
C GLY A 11 7.72 -14.46 -1.08
N PHE A 12 7.47 -15.62 -0.47
CA PHE A 12 7.88 -16.92 -1.02
C PHE A 12 7.14 -17.30 -2.30
N GLY A 13 5.92 -16.77 -2.50
CA GLY A 13 5.17 -16.93 -3.74
C GLY A 13 5.69 -16.09 -4.91
N LEU A 14 6.62 -15.16 -4.67
CA LEU A 14 7.16 -14.26 -5.69
C LEU A 14 8.53 -14.74 -6.21
N PRO A 15 8.86 -14.45 -7.49
CA PRO A 15 10.19 -14.71 -8.03
C PRO A 15 11.27 -13.97 -7.23
N GLN A 16 12.23 -14.73 -6.70
CA GLN A 16 13.36 -14.21 -5.92
C GLN A 16 14.43 -13.56 -6.81
N GLY A 17 14.51 -13.97 -8.09
CA GLY A 17 15.31 -13.31 -9.12
C GLY A 17 14.43 -12.77 -10.24
N ALA A 18 14.76 -11.59 -10.77
CA ALA A 18 14.09 -11.03 -11.93
C ALA A 18 14.98 -11.12 -13.18
N ARG A 19 14.38 -11.30 -14.36
CA ARG A 19 15.12 -11.36 -15.64
C ARG A 19 15.85 -10.05 -15.98
N TYR A 20 15.45 -8.92 -15.38
CA TYR A 20 15.95 -7.57 -15.67
C TYR A 20 16.46 -6.82 -14.42
N ALA A 21 16.39 -7.42 -13.23
CA ALA A 21 16.93 -6.84 -12.00
C ALA A 21 17.66 -7.94 -11.21
N ALA A 22 18.87 -7.63 -10.73
CA ALA A 22 19.69 -8.55 -9.94
C ALA A 22 19.00 -9.04 -8.65
N VAL A 23 17.99 -8.29 -8.18
CA VAL A 23 17.18 -8.60 -7.00
C VAL A 23 15.71 -8.66 -7.45
N GLY A 24 15.07 -9.80 -7.26
CA GLY A 24 13.64 -9.95 -7.54
C GLY A 24 12.77 -9.27 -6.48
N PRO A 25 11.54 -8.86 -6.82
CA PRO A 25 10.62 -8.22 -5.87
C PRO A 25 10.30 -9.11 -4.66
N GLY A 26 10.38 -10.44 -4.82
CA GLY A 26 10.19 -11.39 -3.72
C GLY A 26 11.25 -11.29 -2.62
N LEU A 27 12.50 -10.94 -2.93
CA LEU A 27 13.57 -10.85 -1.93
C LEU A 27 13.32 -9.72 -0.93
N PHE A 28 12.87 -8.56 -1.42
CA PHE A 28 12.57 -7.44 -0.54
C PHE A 28 11.40 -7.77 0.40
N VAL A 29 10.34 -8.38 -0.13
CA VAL A 29 9.15 -8.76 0.64
C VAL A 29 9.48 -9.83 1.68
N THR A 30 10.31 -10.82 1.33
CA THR A 30 10.73 -11.88 2.27
C THR A 30 11.60 -11.32 3.41
N ILE A 31 12.55 -10.43 3.11
CA ILE A 31 13.38 -9.77 4.14
C ILE A 31 12.50 -8.94 5.08
N ALA A 32 11.58 -8.13 4.54
CA ALA A 32 10.67 -7.33 5.34
C ALA A 32 9.76 -8.21 6.24
N GLY A 33 9.21 -9.29 5.70
CA GLY A 33 8.41 -10.25 6.46
C GLY A 33 9.21 -10.96 7.56
N ALA A 34 10.46 -11.34 7.29
CA ALA A 34 11.36 -11.94 8.27
C ALA A 34 11.67 -10.97 9.41
N ALA A 35 12.01 -9.73 9.09
CA ALA A 35 12.25 -8.69 10.09
C ALA A 35 11.02 -8.44 10.98
N LEU A 36 9.82 -8.38 10.39
CA LEU A 36 8.56 -8.25 11.12
C LEU A 36 8.30 -9.42 12.08
N LEU A 37 8.67 -10.65 11.71
CA LEU A 37 8.57 -11.80 12.61
C LEU A 37 9.57 -11.70 13.75
N ILE A 38 10.85 -11.43 13.45
CA ILE A 38 11.90 -11.30 14.45
C ILE A 38 11.51 -10.24 15.49
N LEU A 39 11.11 -9.06 15.04
CA LEU A 39 10.69 -7.97 15.92
C LEU A 39 9.44 -8.34 16.73
N GLY A 40 8.50 -9.07 16.12
CA GLY A 40 7.33 -9.62 16.81
C GLY A 40 7.69 -10.62 17.91
N VAL A 41 8.69 -11.49 17.70
CA VAL A 41 9.21 -12.40 18.74
C VAL A 41 9.85 -11.61 19.87
N ILE A 42 10.69 -10.62 19.53
CA ILE A 42 11.38 -9.78 20.52
C ILE A 42 10.36 -9.05 21.41
N LEU A 43 9.35 -8.41 20.82
CA LEU A 43 8.25 -7.77 21.56
C LEU A 43 7.52 -8.74 22.48
N MET A 44 7.27 -9.98 22.01
CA MET A 44 6.61 -10.99 22.85
C MET A 44 7.47 -11.40 24.05
N LEU A 45 8.79 -11.46 23.88
CA LEU A 45 9.74 -11.71 24.96
C LEU A 45 9.80 -10.52 25.94
N GLN A 46 9.78 -9.28 25.43
CA GLN A 46 9.73 -8.06 26.24
C GLN A 46 8.47 -7.99 27.12
N ILE A 47 7.30 -8.25 26.52
CA ILE A 47 6.03 -8.35 27.26
C ILE A 47 6.12 -9.44 28.33
N ARG A 48 6.70 -10.61 28.00
CA ARG A 48 6.90 -11.69 28.96
C ARG A 48 7.85 -11.31 30.09
N ASN A 49 8.84 -10.47 29.81
CA ASN A 49 9.81 -9.97 30.79
C ASN A 49 9.24 -8.83 31.67
N GLY A 50 7.98 -8.42 31.45
CA GLY A 50 7.30 -7.43 32.27
C GLY A 50 7.55 -5.99 31.85
N GLU A 51 8.00 -5.75 30.61
CA GLU A 51 8.20 -4.40 30.08
C GLU A 51 6.85 -3.70 29.86
N SER A 52 6.70 -2.50 30.41
CA SER A 52 5.50 -1.67 30.26
C SER A 52 5.60 -0.82 28.99
N PHE A 53 4.63 -0.94 28.10
CA PHE A 53 4.53 -0.13 26.89
C PHE A 53 3.66 1.08 27.16
N GLU A 54 4.30 2.23 27.33
CA GLU A 54 3.60 3.52 27.31
C GLU A 54 3.24 3.87 25.87
N ALA A 55 2.06 4.46 25.67
CA ALA A 55 1.64 4.90 24.35
C ALA A 55 2.60 5.99 23.87
N GLN A 56 3.24 5.73 22.74
CA GLN A 56 4.27 6.62 22.22
C GLN A 56 3.60 7.84 21.61
N ASP A 57 3.78 9.00 22.24
CA ASP A 57 3.30 10.27 21.71
C ASP A 57 4.13 10.60 20.48
N ALA A 58 3.50 10.61 19.31
CA ALA A 58 4.14 10.96 18.05
C ALA A 58 3.68 12.36 17.63
N GLU A 59 4.46 13.01 16.77
CA GLU A 59 4.29 14.43 16.37
C GLU A 59 2.86 14.79 15.90
N ASP A 60 2.09 13.81 15.42
CA ASP A 60 0.70 13.95 14.96
C ASP A 60 -0.26 12.86 15.53
N ALA A 61 0.17 12.07 16.51
CA ALA A 61 -0.65 11.02 17.10
C ALA A 61 -0.60 11.06 18.62
N ASP A 62 -1.71 11.50 19.20
CA ASP A 62 -1.95 11.43 20.64
C ASP A 62 -2.18 9.96 21.05
N GLY A 63 -1.26 9.43 21.86
CA GLY A 63 -1.31 8.06 22.35
C GLY A 63 -2.55 7.72 23.20
N SER A 64 -3.27 8.74 23.69
CA SER A 64 -4.51 8.59 24.45
C SER A 64 -5.76 8.49 23.56
N ASN A 65 -5.65 8.92 22.30
CA ASN A 65 -6.80 9.01 21.42
C ASN A 65 -7.08 7.65 20.74
N LYS A 66 -8.37 7.31 20.63
CA LYS A 66 -8.76 6.03 20.02
C LYS A 66 -8.56 6.09 18.51
N MET A 67 -7.96 5.04 17.96
CA MET A 67 -7.81 4.86 16.50
C MET A 67 -9.13 5.10 15.77
N ASP A 68 -9.11 5.98 14.76
CA ASP A 68 -10.26 6.18 13.88
C ASP A 68 -10.44 4.98 12.95
N LYS A 69 -11.34 4.08 13.36
CA LYS A 69 -11.67 2.87 12.61
C LYS A 69 -12.27 3.17 11.24
N ARG A 70 -12.92 4.33 11.04
CA ARG A 70 -13.52 4.70 9.76
C ARG A 70 -12.43 5.07 8.78
N ALA A 71 -11.55 5.99 9.16
CA ALA A 71 -10.37 6.37 8.39
C ALA A 71 -9.53 5.14 8.03
N PHE A 72 -9.25 4.29 9.00
CA PHE A 72 -8.49 3.04 8.79
C PHE A 72 -9.17 2.11 7.77
N LEU A 73 -10.47 1.86 7.92
CA LEU A 73 -11.20 0.97 7.01
C LEU A 73 -11.28 1.56 5.60
N THR A 74 -11.50 2.88 5.48
CA THR A 74 -11.52 3.55 4.17
C THR A 74 -10.17 3.47 3.47
N ALA A 75 -9.06 3.65 4.20
CA ALA A 75 -7.72 3.50 3.65
C ALA A 75 -7.44 2.05 3.22
N LEU A 76 -7.90 1.07 4.02
CA LEU A 76 -7.74 -0.35 3.70
C LEU A 76 -8.50 -0.72 2.42
N VAL A 77 -9.73 -0.24 2.27
CA VAL A 77 -10.51 -0.41 1.02
C VAL A 77 -9.80 0.28 -0.15
N ALA A 78 -9.27 1.49 0.05
CA ALA A 78 -8.55 2.23 -0.98
C ALA A 78 -7.33 1.47 -1.52
N VAL A 79 -6.57 0.81 -0.64
CA VAL A 79 -5.40 0.01 -1.01
C VAL A 79 -5.78 -1.33 -1.63
N ALA A 80 -6.91 -1.91 -1.22
CA ALA A 80 -7.41 -3.16 -1.81
C ALA A 80 -8.06 -2.96 -3.19
N LEU A 81 -8.59 -1.77 -3.45
CA LEU A 81 -9.35 -1.46 -4.66
C LEU A 81 -8.58 -1.77 -5.96
N PRO A 82 -7.29 -1.40 -6.12
CA PRO A 82 -6.52 -1.73 -7.30
C PRO A 82 -6.44 -3.21 -7.64
N ILE A 83 -6.48 -4.09 -6.65
CA ILE A 83 -6.33 -5.53 -6.87
C ILE A 83 -7.47 -6.05 -7.75
N GLY A 84 -8.69 -5.51 -7.59
CA GLY A 84 -9.86 -5.90 -8.38
C GLY A 84 -10.14 -4.99 -9.58
N THR A 85 -9.80 -3.70 -9.50
CA THR A 85 -10.18 -2.70 -10.52
C THR A 85 -9.14 -2.54 -11.62
N MET A 86 -7.87 -2.90 -11.38
CA MET A 86 -6.79 -2.72 -12.35
C MET A 86 -7.03 -3.51 -13.64
N GLY A 87 -7.64 -4.70 -13.55
CA GLY A 87 -8.02 -5.51 -14.71
C GLY A 87 -9.06 -4.84 -15.62
N PRO A 88 -10.27 -4.51 -15.12
CA PRO A 88 -11.37 -3.99 -15.94
C PRO A 88 -11.33 -2.48 -16.23
N LEU A 89 -10.77 -1.64 -15.35
CA LEU A 89 -10.87 -0.18 -15.44
C LEU A 89 -9.60 0.50 -15.97
N GLY A 90 -8.47 -0.20 -16.01
CA GLY A 90 -7.19 0.35 -16.43
C GLY A 90 -6.45 1.09 -15.29
N MET A 91 -5.16 1.29 -15.50
CA MET A 91 -4.26 1.84 -14.48
C MET A 91 -4.65 3.25 -14.00
N PRO A 92 -4.92 4.25 -14.87
CA PRO A 92 -5.10 5.62 -14.39
C PRO A 92 -6.39 5.80 -13.59
N PHE A 93 -7.51 5.19 -14.02
CA PHE A 93 -8.78 5.24 -13.28
C PHE A 93 -8.67 4.57 -11.91
N THR A 94 -8.01 3.42 -11.88
CA THR A 94 -7.76 2.68 -10.65
C THR A 94 -6.90 3.48 -9.67
N ALA A 95 -5.85 4.13 -10.18
CA ALA A 95 -4.95 4.97 -9.38
C ALA A 95 -5.66 6.21 -8.85
N THR A 96 -6.42 6.92 -9.68
CA THR A 96 -7.22 8.08 -9.26
C THR A 96 -8.22 7.70 -8.17
N LEU A 97 -8.97 6.61 -8.35
CA LEU A 97 -9.98 6.20 -7.38
C LEU A 97 -9.35 5.85 -6.03
N SER A 98 -8.23 5.11 -6.06
CA SER A 98 -7.48 4.77 -4.85
C SER A 98 -6.94 6.01 -4.16
N PHE A 99 -6.39 6.97 -4.92
CA PHE A 99 -5.91 8.24 -4.39
C PHE A 99 -7.02 9.04 -3.69
N VAL A 100 -8.19 9.17 -4.33
CA VAL A 100 -9.34 9.89 -3.76
C VAL A 100 -9.84 9.22 -2.49
N LEU A 101 -9.92 7.88 -2.45
CA LEU A 101 -10.33 7.17 -1.23
C LEU A 101 -9.30 7.32 -0.10
N VAL A 102 -8.00 7.31 -0.40
CA VAL A 102 -6.95 7.57 0.60
C VAL A 102 -7.05 9.01 1.12
N ALA A 103 -7.16 10.01 0.24
CA ALA A 103 -7.31 11.41 0.64
C ALA A 103 -8.56 11.64 1.52
N ASN A 104 -9.66 10.94 1.21
CA ASN A 104 -10.86 10.95 2.03
C ASN A 104 -10.64 10.29 3.40
N ALA A 105 -9.86 9.20 3.47
CA ALA A 105 -9.48 8.56 4.73
C ALA A 105 -8.70 9.48 5.66
N PHE A 106 -7.89 10.39 5.12
CA PHE A 106 -7.18 11.42 5.88
C PHE A 106 -8.04 12.65 6.23
N GLY A 107 -9.35 12.63 5.93
CA GLY A 107 -10.28 13.69 6.31
C GLY A 107 -10.30 14.90 5.36
N SER A 108 -9.78 14.76 4.14
CA SER A 108 -9.90 15.83 3.14
C SER A 108 -11.38 16.13 2.84
N ARG A 109 -11.80 17.38 3.09
CA ARG A 109 -13.13 17.89 2.72
C ARG A 109 -13.18 18.41 1.28
N ARG A 110 -12.06 18.40 0.54
CA ARG A 110 -11.94 19.00 -0.79
C ARG A 110 -11.86 17.93 -1.88
N TRP A 111 -12.92 17.12 -1.98
CA TRP A 111 -13.01 16.00 -2.93
C TRP A 111 -12.68 16.37 -4.38
N MET A 112 -12.99 17.62 -4.77
CA MET A 112 -12.71 18.11 -6.13
C MET A 112 -11.21 18.32 -6.40
N LEU A 113 -10.44 18.78 -5.41
CA LEU A 113 -8.98 18.88 -5.54
C LEU A 113 -8.34 17.49 -5.53
N ASP A 114 -8.83 16.59 -4.68
CA ASP A 114 -8.33 15.22 -4.60
C ASP A 114 -8.55 14.47 -5.92
N LEU A 115 -9.71 14.69 -6.56
CA LEU A 115 -10.01 14.11 -7.86
C LEU A 115 -9.14 14.71 -8.98
N VAL A 116 -8.95 16.03 -9.02
CA VAL A 116 -8.10 16.67 -10.03
C VAL A 116 -6.63 16.25 -9.88
N CYS A 117 -6.11 16.25 -8.65
CA CYS A 117 -4.75 15.79 -8.36
C CYS A 117 -4.59 14.29 -8.67
N GLY A 118 -5.57 13.47 -8.29
CA GLY A 118 -5.57 12.03 -8.56
C GLY A 118 -5.57 11.72 -10.05
N ILE A 119 -6.33 12.47 -10.87
CA ILE A 119 -6.33 12.33 -12.33
C ILE A 119 -5.01 12.81 -12.91
N ALA A 120 -4.54 13.99 -12.51
CA ALA A 120 -3.28 14.56 -13.02
C ALA A 120 -2.09 13.65 -12.73
N LEU A 121 -1.96 13.15 -11.50
CA LEU A 121 -0.89 12.23 -11.10
C LEU A 121 -1.01 10.89 -11.82
N ALA A 122 -2.20 10.30 -11.91
CA ALA A 122 -2.41 9.02 -12.57
C ALA A 122 -2.08 9.09 -14.08
N CYS A 123 -2.54 10.15 -14.76
CA CYS A 123 -2.23 10.39 -16.16
C CYS A 123 -0.74 10.68 -16.39
N ALA A 124 -0.12 11.50 -15.54
CA ALA A 124 1.31 11.82 -15.62
C ALA A 124 2.17 10.56 -15.41
N ALA A 125 1.84 9.75 -14.41
CA ALA A 125 2.50 8.47 -14.17
C ALA A 125 2.35 7.55 -15.39
N TRP A 126 1.13 7.37 -15.90
CA TRP A 126 0.89 6.52 -17.07
C TRP A 126 1.70 6.98 -18.30
N PHE A 127 1.73 8.29 -18.56
CA PHE A 127 2.48 8.87 -19.66
C PHE A 127 4.00 8.64 -19.50
N LEU A 128 4.54 8.92 -18.31
CA LEU A 128 5.97 8.78 -18.03
C LEU A 128 6.41 7.32 -18.12
N PHE A 129 5.62 6.41 -17.57
CA PHE A 129 5.89 4.97 -17.65
C PHE A 129 5.77 4.42 -19.08
N LYS A 130 4.80 4.91 -19.86
CA LYS A 130 4.71 4.60 -21.30
C LYS A 130 5.95 5.08 -22.04
N GLN A 131 6.44 6.28 -21.73
CA GLN A 131 7.65 6.85 -22.34
C GLN A 131 8.91 6.04 -21.97
N LEU A 132 8.96 5.47 -20.77
CA LEU A 132 9.99 4.53 -20.33
C LEU A 132 9.89 3.13 -20.96
N GLY A 133 8.89 2.89 -21.82
CA GLY A 133 8.66 1.58 -22.46
C GLY A 133 8.04 0.52 -21.54
N LEU A 134 7.56 0.91 -20.35
CA LEU A 134 6.95 0.01 -19.39
C LEU A 134 5.44 -0.11 -19.64
N GLN A 135 4.96 -1.32 -19.92
CA GLN A 135 3.54 -1.61 -20.07
C GLN A 135 2.88 -1.78 -18.70
N LEU A 136 2.44 -0.69 -18.08
CA LEU A 136 1.70 -0.72 -16.80
C LEU A 136 0.21 -1.12 -16.94
N GLY A 137 -0.20 -1.59 -18.11
CA GLY A 137 -1.58 -1.93 -18.44
C GLY A 137 -2.26 -0.91 -19.37
N ARG A 138 -3.42 -1.30 -19.91
CA ARG A 138 -4.21 -0.47 -20.83
C ARG A 138 -4.75 0.77 -20.11
N PHE A 139 -4.79 1.90 -20.84
CA PHE A 139 -5.39 3.15 -20.34
C PHE A 139 -6.89 2.97 -20.06
N PHE A 140 -7.58 2.20 -20.92
CA PHE A 140 -9.00 1.86 -20.80
C PHE A 140 -9.27 0.48 -21.42
N PRO A 141 -9.49 -0.59 -20.64
CA PRO A 141 -9.71 -1.94 -21.17
C PRO A 141 -10.92 -2.12 -22.11
N PRO A 142 -12.07 -1.43 -21.95
CA PRO A 142 -13.23 -1.63 -22.83
C PRO A 142 -13.19 -0.84 -24.15
N LEU A 143 -12.25 0.10 -24.33
CA LEU A 143 -12.04 0.80 -25.61
C LEU A 143 -10.66 0.41 -26.11
N GLY A 144 -10.60 -0.69 -26.87
CA GLY A 144 -9.35 -1.24 -27.38
C GLY A 144 -8.61 -0.24 -28.27
N VAL A 145 -7.67 0.49 -27.67
CA VAL A 145 -6.49 1.13 -28.28
C VAL A 145 -5.42 1.33 -27.23
#